data_AF-A0A9E4CF10-F1
#
_entry.id   AF-A0A9E4CF10-F1
#
_cell.length_a   1.000
_cell.length_b   1.000
_cell.length_c   1.000
_cell.angle_alpha   90.00
_cell.angle_beta   90.00
_cell.angle_gamma   90.00
#
_symmetry.space_group_name_H-M   'P 1'
#
loop_
_entity.id
_entity.type
_entity.pdbx_description
1 polymer ?
#
loop_
_entity_poly.entity_id
_entity_poly.type
_entity_poly.pdbx_seq_one_letter_code
_entity_poly.pdbx_strand_id
1 'polypeptide(L)'
;MAYTLGDPFRPLRLILRVNGIAIGLGLGLCLLVLPGARLVRWELAAAGALWAVRVAGAGQVALGCFLLIATGRQSMDRMLLLTATLTHTLWALTLFVTYVQGELTLHNLAGQLLFVLVFVLCLIGAVVPLRYLRSSTSTER
;
A
#
# COMPACT_ATOMS: atom_id res chain seq x y z
N MET A 1 7.24 -21.51 -17.85
CA MET A 1 6.18 -21.06 -16.91
C MET A 1 4.84 -21.43 -17.51
N ALA A 2 4.19 -22.47 -16.98
CA ALA A 2 2.87 -22.87 -17.46
C ALA A 2 1.86 -21.79 -17.05
N TYR A 3 1.46 -20.96 -18.02
CA TYR A 3 0.35 -20.03 -17.86
C TYR A 3 -0.94 -20.82 -17.94
N THR A 4 -1.45 -21.30 -16.81
CA THR A 4 -2.79 -21.84 -16.74
C THR A 4 -3.78 -20.69 -16.89
N LEU A 5 -4.51 -20.68 -18.00
CA LEU A 5 -5.61 -19.75 -18.32
C LEU A 5 -6.73 -19.70 -17.25
N GLY A 6 -6.65 -20.54 -16.20
CA GLY A 6 -7.62 -20.63 -15.11
C GLY A 6 -7.11 -20.23 -13.72
N ASP A 7 -6.05 -19.42 -13.56
CA ASP A 7 -5.63 -18.94 -12.23
C ASP A 7 -6.66 -17.96 -11.63
N PRO A 8 -7.46 -18.36 -10.60
CA PRO A 8 -8.52 -17.52 -10.05
C PRO A 8 -7.97 -16.30 -9.28
N PHE A 9 -6.70 -16.33 -8.89
CA PHE A 9 -6.03 -15.27 -8.15
C PHE A 9 -5.27 -14.29 -9.05
N ARG A 10 -5.33 -14.43 -10.37
CA ARG A 10 -4.62 -13.55 -11.32
C ARG A 10 -4.86 -12.05 -11.09
N PRO A 11 -6.10 -11.54 -10.95
CA PRO A 11 -6.30 -10.10 -10.73
C PRO A 11 -5.82 -9.66 -9.33
N LEU A 12 -5.92 -10.54 -8.32
CA LEU A 12 -5.37 -10.27 -6.99
C LEU A 12 -3.85 -10.12 -7.05
N ARG A 13 -3.13 -11.01 -7.74
CA ARG A 13 -1.67 -10.90 -7.92
C ARG A 13 -1.29 -9.62 -8.63
N LEU A 14 -2.05 -9.18 -9.62
CA LEU A 14 -1.80 -7.92 -10.31
C LEU A 14 -1.88 -6.75 -9.34
N ILE A 15 -2.93 -6.68 -8.53
CA ILE A 15 -3.14 -5.62 -7.55
C ILE A 15 -2.05 -5.62 -6.49
N LEU A 16 -1.68 -6.80 -5.95
CA LEU A 16 -0.58 -6.92 -4.99
C LEU A 16 0.75 -6.46 -5.58
N ARG A 17 1.01 -6.70 -6.87
CA ARG A 17 2.20 -6.18 -7.56
C ARG A 17 2.16 -4.67 -7.73
N VAL A 18 1.05 -4.13 -8.21
CA VAL A 18 0.89 -2.69 -8.42
C VAL A 18 1.04 -1.94 -7.09
N ASN A 19 0.37 -2.40 -6.03
CA ASN A 19 0.50 -1.80 -4.70
C ASN A 19 1.89 -2.02 -4.10
N GLY A 20 2.46 -3.21 -4.25
CA GLY A 20 3.81 -3.50 -3.79
C GLY A 20 4.87 -2.61 -4.43
N ILE A 21 4.74 -2.31 -5.73
CA ILE A 21 5.65 -1.43 -6.47
C ILE A 21 5.35 0.04 -6.17
N ALA A 22 4.11 0.49 -6.31
CA ALA A 22 3.77 1.91 -6.22
C ALA A 22 3.78 2.42 -4.78
N ILE A 23 3.01 1.76 -3.90
CA ILE A 23 2.88 2.17 -2.49
C ILE A 23 4.09 1.66 -1.71
N GLY A 24 4.41 0.37 -1.82
CA GLY A 24 5.45 -0.28 -1.02
C GLY A 24 6.84 0.27 -1.34
N LEU A 25 7.35 -0.07 -2.52
CA LEU A 25 8.69 0.31 -2.94
C LEU A 25 8.80 1.79 -3.35
N GLY A 26 7.91 2.27 -4.21
CA GLY A 26 8.00 3.62 -4.77
C GLY A 26 7.90 4.69 -3.68
N LEU A 27 6.79 4.70 -2.95
CA LEU A 27 6.58 5.65 -1.87
C LEU A 27 7.57 5.40 -0.71
N GLY A 28 7.82 4.14 -0.35
CA GLY A 28 8.76 3.79 0.72
C GLY A 28 10.20 4.24 0.44
N LEU A 29 10.73 3.98 -0.75
CA LEU A 29 12.07 4.43 -1.15
C LEU A 29 12.13 5.94 -1.26
N CYS A 30 11.07 6.60 -1.74
CA CYS A 30 11.00 8.06 -1.73
C CYS A 30 11.14 8.61 -0.31
N LEU A 31 10.38 8.07 0.65
CA LEU A 31 10.45 8.47 2.06
C LEU A 31 11.79 8.13 2.70
N LEU A 32 12.49 7.09 2.24
CA LEU A 32 13.76 6.64 2.82
C LEU A 32 14.99 7.37 2.25
N VAL A 33 14.98 7.71 0.97
CA VAL A 33 16.15 8.22 0.24
C VAL A 33 16.11 9.73 0.02
N LEU A 34 14.94 10.35 -0.15
CA LEU A 34 14.91 11.78 -0.48
C LEU A 34 15.52 12.63 0.64
N PRO A 35 16.29 13.68 0.33
CA PRO A 35 16.84 14.57 1.34
C PRO A 35 15.71 15.29 2.09
N GLY A 36 15.92 15.52 3.39
CA GLY A 36 14.93 16.17 4.26
C GLY A 36 14.40 17.49 3.73
N ALA A 37 15.26 18.30 3.11
CA ALA A 37 14.87 19.57 2.50
C ALA A 37 13.84 19.41 1.36
N ARG A 38 13.81 18.27 0.65
CA ARG A 38 12.77 17.97 -0.35
C ARG A 38 11.51 17.44 0.32
N LEU A 39 11.64 16.61 1.35
CA LEU A 39 10.49 16.08 2.10
C LEU A 39 9.71 17.21 2.80
N VAL A 40 10.40 18.18 3.41
CA VAL A 40 9.79 19.36 4.04
C VAL A 40 9.14 20.26 2.98
N ARG A 41 9.81 20.49 1.84
CA ARG A 41 9.22 21.28 0.73
C ARG A 41 7.97 20.65 0.13
N TRP A 42 7.87 19.34 0.16
CA TRP A 42 6.69 18.61 -0.30
C TRP A 42 5.68 18.38 0.81
N GLU A 43 5.91 18.94 2.01
CA GLU A 43 5.04 18.83 3.18
C GLU A 43 4.84 17.38 3.66
N LEU A 44 5.74 16.46 3.29
CA LEU A 44 5.75 15.07 3.80
C LEU A 44 6.44 14.94 5.17
N ALA A 45 7.09 16.00 5.64
CA ALA A 45 7.75 16.02 6.94
C ALA A 45 7.68 17.42 7.53
N ALA A 46 7.39 17.51 8.83
CA ALA A 46 7.61 18.74 9.58
C ALA A 46 9.11 19.05 9.66
N ALA A 47 9.45 20.33 9.77
CA ALA A 47 10.82 20.76 10.05
C ALA A 47 11.23 20.24 11.44
N GLY A 48 11.95 19.11 11.47
CA GLY A 48 12.25 18.40 12.70
C GLY A 48 12.91 17.05 12.45
N ALA A 49 12.80 16.15 13.44
CA ALA A 49 13.49 14.88 13.42
C ALA A 49 12.88 13.93 12.38
N LEU A 50 13.57 13.76 11.24
CA LEU A 50 13.10 12.98 10.08
C LEU A 50 13.02 11.46 10.32
N TRP A 51 13.50 10.96 11.47
CA TRP A 51 13.61 9.53 11.74
C TRP A 51 12.26 8.80 11.66
N ALA A 52 11.16 9.42 12.13
CA ALA A 52 9.84 8.81 12.08
C ALA A 52 9.39 8.54 10.63
N VAL A 53 9.66 9.50 9.73
CA VAL A 53 9.38 9.37 8.29
C VAL A 53 10.26 8.30 7.65
N ARG A 54 11.52 8.17 8.07
CA ARG A 54 12.42 7.11 7.60
C ARG A 54 11.97 5.73 8.06
N VAL A 55 11.53 5.60 9.31
CA VAL A 55 11.00 4.34 9.85
C VAL A 55 9.72 3.95 9.11
N ALA A 56 8.81 4.90 8.87
CA ALA A 56 7.63 4.67 8.05
C ALA A 56 8.01 4.23 6.62
N GLY A 57 8.99 4.90 5.99
CA GLY A 57 9.53 4.53 4.69
C GLY A 57 10.14 3.12 4.66
N ALA A 58 10.91 2.73 5.68
CA ALA A 58 11.48 1.40 5.78
C ALA A 58 10.39 0.32 5.93
N GLY A 59 9.38 0.58 6.76
CA GLY A 59 8.21 -0.29 6.91
C GLY A 59 7.43 -0.45 5.59
N GLN A 60 7.30 0.64 4.84
CA GLN A 60 6.66 0.65 3.52
C GLN A 60 7.44 -0.20 2.50
N VAL A 61 8.77 -0.08 2.46
CA VAL A 61 9.63 -0.91 1.61
C VAL A 61 9.51 -2.38 1.99
N ALA A 62 9.56 -2.70 3.28
CA ALA A 62 9.40 -4.08 3.76
C ALA A 62 8.03 -4.67 3.35
N LEU A 63 6.96 -3.88 3.48
CA LEU A 63 5.63 -4.25 2.98
C LEU A 63 5.63 -4.47 1.46
N GLY A 64 6.27 -3.59 0.69
CA GLY A 64 6.40 -3.73 -0.76
C GLY A 64 7.08 -5.04 -1.16
N CYS A 65 8.19 -5.38 -0.52
CA CYS A 65 8.88 -6.66 -0.69
C CYS A 65 7.97 -7.84 -0.31
N PHE A 66 7.28 -7.76 0.83
CA PHE A 66 6.35 -8.80 1.27
C PHE A 66 5.24 -9.06 0.25
N LEU A 67 4.60 -8.01 -0.26
CA LEU A 67 3.54 -8.12 -1.27
C LEU A 67 4.07 -8.69 -2.60
N LEU A 68 5.28 -8.31 -3.01
CA LEU A 68 5.88 -8.83 -4.24
C LEU A 68 6.23 -10.31 -4.13
N ILE A 69 6.84 -10.73 -3.01
CA ILE A 69 7.12 -12.14 -2.71
C ILE A 69 5.82 -12.94 -2.68
N ALA A 70 4.76 -12.39 -2.07
CA ALA A 70 3.45 -13.02 -2.02
C ALA A 70 2.89 -13.34 -3.41
N THR A 71 3.17 -12.50 -4.42
CA THR A 71 2.63 -12.70 -5.76
C THR A 71 3.21 -13.92 -6.49
N GLY A 72 4.36 -14.42 -6.03
CA GLY A 72 5.01 -15.62 -6.58
C GLY A 72 4.51 -16.95 -5.98
N ARG A 73 3.71 -16.92 -4.91
CA ARG A 73 3.22 -18.13 -4.26
C ARG A 73 2.09 -18.78 -5.07
N GLN A 74 2.08 -20.10 -5.24
CA GLN A 74 1.03 -20.78 -6.01
C GLN A 74 -0.35 -20.65 -5.34
N SER A 75 -0.42 -20.86 -4.03
CA SER A 75 -1.60 -20.64 -3.19
C SER A 75 -1.46 -19.34 -2.38
N MET A 76 -2.59 -18.66 -2.17
CA MET A 76 -2.66 -17.47 -1.33
C MET A 76 -3.20 -17.87 0.05
N ASP A 77 -2.38 -17.71 1.08
CA ASP A 77 -2.78 -18.01 2.46
C ASP A 77 -3.80 -16.97 2.96
N ARG A 78 -4.82 -17.41 3.71
CA ARG A 78 -5.79 -16.53 4.39
C ARG A 78 -5.07 -15.51 5.27
N MET A 79 -4.00 -15.92 5.95
CA MET A 79 -3.23 -15.01 6.81
C MET A 79 -2.56 -13.89 6.01
N LEU A 80 -2.08 -14.19 4.80
CA LEU A 80 -1.48 -13.21 3.89
C LEU A 80 -2.52 -12.20 3.38
N LEU A 81 -3.70 -12.69 3.00
CA LEU A 81 -4.81 -11.84 2.58
C LEU A 81 -5.26 -10.90 3.71
N LEU A 82 -5.30 -11.43 4.94
CA LEU A 82 -5.67 -10.66 6.13
C LEU A 82 -4.63 -9.59 6.44
N THR A 83 -3.34 -9.92 6.47
CA THR A 83 -2.28 -8.94 6.72
C THR A 83 -2.26 -7.87 5.64
N ALA A 84 -2.34 -8.23 4.36
CA ALA A 84 -2.43 -7.28 3.26
C ALA A 84 -3.64 -6.34 3.42
N THR A 85 -4.81 -6.88 3.76
CA THR A 85 -6.03 -6.09 3.98
C THR A 85 -5.87 -5.11 5.13
N LEU A 86 -5.40 -5.60 6.28
CA LEU A 86 -5.22 -4.79 7.48
C LEU A 86 -4.22 -3.67 7.22
N THR A 87 -3.08 -3.97 6.62
CA THR A 87 -2.06 -2.95 6.36
C THR A 87 -2.56 -1.86 5.41
N HIS A 88 -3.24 -2.21 4.32
CA HIS A 88 -3.78 -1.20 3.41
C HIS A 88 -4.95 -0.41 4.02
N THR A 89 -5.77 -1.06 4.86
CA THR A 89 -6.85 -0.38 5.61
C THR A 89 -6.29 0.62 6.60
N LEU A 90 -5.28 0.24 7.38
CA LEU A 90 -4.62 1.13 8.33
C LEU A 90 -4.01 2.33 7.61
N TRP A 91 -3.33 2.09 6.48
CA TRP A 91 -2.80 3.18 5.65
C TRP A 91 -3.88 4.12 5.12
N ALA A 92 -4.96 3.58 4.57
CA ALA A 92 -6.08 4.39 4.11
C ALA A 92 -6.69 5.23 5.25
N LEU A 93 -6.85 4.61 6.43
CA LEU A 93 -7.37 5.29 7.61
C LEU A 93 -6.44 6.41 8.08
N THR A 94 -5.13 6.16 8.14
CA THR A 94 -4.15 7.19 8.50
C THR A 94 -4.22 8.37 7.52
N LEU A 95 -4.24 8.11 6.21
CA LEU A 95 -4.37 9.16 5.18
C LEU A 95 -5.68 9.95 5.31
N PHE A 96 -6.77 9.27 5.64
CA PHE A 96 -8.07 9.90 5.85
C PHE A 96 -8.07 10.79 7.09
N VAL A 97 -7.53 10.31 8.20
CA VAL A 97 -7.44 11.06 9.47
C VAL A 97 -6.56 12.30 9.30
N THR A 98 -5.39 12.18 8.69
CA THR A 98 -4.49 13.32 8.46
C THR A 98 -5.10 14.36 7.52
N TYR A 99 -5.89 13.92 6.52
CA TYR A 99 -6.68 14.83 5.68
C TYR A 99 -7.73 15.58 6.48
N VAL A 100 -8.54 14.88 7.29
CA VAL A 100 -9.60 15.49 8.11
C VAL A 100 -9.03 16.44 9.17
N GLN A 101 -7.86 16.13 9.73
CA GLN A 101 -7.16 17.00 10.68
C GLN A 101 -6.54 18.24 10.03
N GLY A 102 -6.54 18.34 8.69
CA GLY A 102 -5.95 19.45 7.97
C GLY A 102 -4.42 19.45 7.98
N GLU A 103 -3.78 18.35 8.36
CA GLU A 103 -2.32 18.20 8.37
C GLU A 103 -1.74 18.11 6.95
N LEU A 104 -2.58 17.73 5.98
CA LEU A 104 -2.25 17.70 4.56
C LEU A 104 -2.69 19.01 3.91
N THR A 105 -1.83 20.02 3.93
CA THR A 105 -2.02 21.29 3.23
C THR A 105 -1.82 21.13 1.72
N LEU A 106 -2.69 20.35 1.07
CA LEU A 106 -2.61 20.01 -0.36
C LEU A 106 -2.92 21.22 -1.26
N HIS A 107 -2.08 22.25 -1.24
CA HIS A 107 -2.24 23.48 -2.03
C HIS A 107 -1.90 23.27 -3.51
N ASN A 108 -1.14 22.22 -3.83
CA ASN A 108 -0.77 21.89 -5.20
C ASN A 108 -1.67 20.79 -5.78
N LEU A 109 -2.23 21.03 -6.97
CA LEU A 109 -3.07 20.08 -7.71
C LEU A 109 -2.35 18.74 -7.95
N ALA A 110 -1.03 18.76 -8.18
CA ALA A 110 -0.24 17.54 -8.31
C ALA A 110 -0.19 16.73 -7.00
N GLY A 111 -0.13 17.41 -5.86
CA GLY A 111 -0.16 16.77 -4.53
C GLY A 111 -1.53 16.16 -4.23
N GLN A 112 -2.62 16.86 -4.60
CA GLN A 112 -3.99 16.36 -4.48
C GLN A 112 -4.20 15.09 -5.31
N LEU A 113 -3.78 15.11 -6.58
CA LEU A 113 -3.88 13.94 -7.45
C LEU A 113 -3.07 12.76 -6.92
N LEU A 114 -1.85 13.00 -6.43
CA LEU A 114 -1.02 11.96 -5.83
C LEU A 114 -1.67 11.38 -4.57
N PHE A 115 -2.21 12.23 -3.70
CA PHE A 115 -2.92 11.80 -2.49
C PHE A 115 -4.12 10.92 -2.82
N VAL A 116 -4.99 11.37 -3.73
CA VAL A 116 -6.17 10.60 -4.17
C VAL A 116 -5.74 9.27 -4.79
N LEU A 117 -4.70 9.28 -5.63
CA LEU A 117 -4.19 8.06 -6.26
C LEU A 117 -3.71 7.05 -5.20
N VAL A 118 -2.89 7.48 -4.26
CA VAL A 118 -2.38 6.62 -3.17
C VAL A 118 -3.53 6.10 -2.31
N PHE A 119 -4.48 6.98 -1.95
CA PHE A 119 -5.65 6.60 -1.16
C PHE A 119 -6.52 5.54 -1.87
N VAL A 120 -6.80 5.72 -3.16
CA VAL A 120 -7.56 4.76 -3.97
C VAL A 120 -6.82 3.43 -4.08
N LEU A 121 -5.50 3.45 -4.29
CA LEU A 121 -4.68 2.23 -4.35
C LEU A 121 -4.70 1.47 -3.01
N CYS A 122 -4.67 2.19 -1.88
CA CYS A 122 -4.87 1.62 -0.55
C CYS A 122 -6.26 0.99 -0.41
N LEU A 123 -7.32 1.68 -0.83
CA LEU A 123 -8.69 1.12 -0.79
C LEU A 123 -8.82 -0.14 -1.65
N ILE A 124 -8.26 -0.16 -2.86
CA ILE A 124 -8.26 -1.34 -3.73
C ILE A 124 -7.50 -2.49 -3.04
N GLY A 125 -6.35 -2.20 -2.44
CA GLY A 125 -5.55 -3.17 -1.70
C GLY A 125 -6.24 -3.72 -0.44
N ALA A 126 -7.12 -2.93 0.18
CA ALA A 126 -7.94 -3.36 1.31
C ALA A 126 -9.17 -4.19 0.87
N VAL A 127 -9.90 -3.73 -0.14
CA VAL A 127 -11.20 -4.31 -0.50
C VAL A 127 -11.05 -5.59 -1.33
N VAL A 128 -10.09 -5.65 -2.25
CA VAL A 128 -10.00 -6.78 -3.18
C VAL A 128 -9.68 -8.11 -2.48
N PRO A 129 -8.71 -8.19 -1.55
CA PRO A 129 -8.42 -9.45 -0.85
C PRO A 129 -9.61 -9.98 -0.03
N LEU A 130 -10.50 -9.11 0.48
CA LEU A 130 -11.69 -9.52 1.25
C LEU A 130 -12.64 -10.41 0.44
N ARG A 131 -12.74 -10.18 -0.88
CA ARG A 131 -13.56 -11.00 -1.77
C ARG A 131 -13.06 -12.45 -1.80
N TYR A 132 -11.75 -12.63 -1.79
CA TYR A 132 -11.09 -13.95 -1.81
C TYR A 132 -11.11 -14.64 -0.43
N LEU A 133 -11.07 -13.87 0.65
CA LEU A 133 -11.30 -14.40 2.00
C LEU A 133 -12.71 -14.99 2.12
N ARG A 134 -13.73 -14.26 1.64
CA ARG A 134 -15.14 -14.70 1.68
C ARG A 134 -15.43 -15.91 0.80
N SER A 135 -14.78 -16.06 -0.35
CA SER A 135 -14.97 -17.24 -1.20
C SER A 135 -14.39 -18.50 -0.57
N SER A 136 -13.31 -18.39 0.20
CA SER A 136 -12.67 -19.53 0.86
C SER A 136 -13.49 -20.15 1.99
N THR A 137 -14.49 -19.44 2.54
CA THR A 137 -15.39 -19.95 3.59
C THR A 137 -16.63 -20.67 3.03
N SER A 138 -16.86 -20.61 1.71
CA SER A 138 -18.01 -21.25 1.05
C SER A 138 -17.76 -22.70 0.65
N THR A 139 -16.50 -23.16 0.66
CA THR A 139 -16.11 -24.51 0.22
C THR A 139 -15.99 -25.49 1.39
N GLU A 140 -16.17 -25.02 2.64
CA GLU A 140 -16.17 -25.85 3.86
C GLU A 140 -17.59 -26.11 4.41
N ARG A 141 -18.64 -25.88 3.61
CA ARG A 141 -20.01 -26.33 3.89
C ARG A 141 -20.50 -27.22 2.76
#